data_AF-A0A7C3LG05-F1
#
_entry.id   AF-A0A7C3LG05-F1
#
_cell.length_a   1.000
_cell.length_b   1.000
_cell.length_c   1.000
_cell.angle_alpha   90.00
_cell.angle_beta   90.00
_cell.angle_gamma   90.00
#
_symmetry.space_group_name_H-M   'P 1'
#
loop_
_entity.id
_entity.type
_entity.pdbx_description
1 polymer ?
#
loop_
_entity_poly.entity_id
_entity_poly.type
_entity_poly.pdbx_seq_one_letter_code
_entity_poly.pdbx_strand_id
1 'polypeptide(L)'
;GLVLSEVEAQDGRPDRRVYEITEYGRAQLHTWLAEPLTELQPHKELLLLKLFFAAPLEKEAILTQLRLQRDLHQRQAAVYRNETKAILQKLAASNPELEKDILLWEATRRFGEMFEEMNVAWLDETIAMIEAKF
;
A
#
# COMPACT_ATOMS: atom_id res chain seq x y z
N GLY A 1 -3.44 -14.95 26.19
CA GLY A 1 -3.15 -14.79 24.75
C GLY A 1 -2.89 -13.32 24.43
N LEU A 2 -2.43 -13.00 23.22
CA LEU A 2 -2.21 -11.62 22.75
C LEU A 2 -3.53 -10.87 22.48
N VAL A 3 -4.58 -11.62 22.15
CA VAL A 3 -5.94 -11.11 21.92
C VAL A 3 -6.95 -11.98 22.66
N LEU A 4 -8.09 -11.40 23.01
CA LEU A 4 -9.32 -12.09 23.37
C LEU A 4 -10.16 -12.30 22.11
N SER A 5 -10.97 -13.35 22.10
CA SER A 5 -11.93 -13.61 21.02
C SER A 5 -13.30 -13.88 21.60
N GLU A 6 -14.30 -13.15 21.12
CA GLU A 6 -15.70 -13.32 21.50
C GLU A 6 -16.57 -13.47 20.25
N VAL A 7 -17.67 -14.21 20.38
CA VAL A 7 -18.68 -14.31 19.33
C VAL A 7 -19.82 -13.37 19.69
N GLU A 8 -20.03 -12.35 18.87
CA GLU A 8 -21.18 -11.48 18.94
C GLU A 8 -22.28 -12.03 18.03
N ALA A 9 -23.39 -12.46 18.65
CA ALA A 9 -24.57 -12.88 17.92
C ALA A 9 -25.14 -11.71 17.12
N GLN A 10 -25.54 -11.96 15.88
CA GLN A 10 -26.09 -10.91 15.01
C GLN A 10 -27.45 -11.34 14.46
N ASP A 11 -28.42 -10.43 14.48
CA ASP A 11 -29.74 -10.69 13.91
C ASP A 11 -29.73 -10.51 12.38
N GLY A 12 -30.31 -11.47 11.67
CA GLY A 12 -30.43 -11.46 10.20
C GLY A 12 -29.12 -11.66 9.41
N ARG A 13 -27.99 -11.94 10.05
CA ARG A 13 -26.69 -12.24 9.41
C ARG A 13 -25.83 -13.17 10.28
N PRO A 14 -24.79 -13.82 9.73
CA PRO A 14 -23.94 -14.70 10.52
C PRO A 14 -23.29 -13.99 11.71
N ASP A 15 -23.15 -14.70 12.82
CA ASP A 15 -22.45 -14.22 14.01
C ASP A 15 -21.05 -13.70 13.68
N ARG A 16 -20.68 -12.58 14.30
CA ARG A 16 -19.37 -11.96 14.11
C ARG A 16 -18.44 -12.43 15.21
N ARG A 17 -17.22 -12.81 14.85
CA ARG A 17 -16.13 -12.97 15.82
C ARG A 17 -15.39 -11.65 16.00
N VAL A 18 -15.37 -11.12 17.22
CA VAL A 18 -14.67 -9.90 17.60
C VAL A 18 -13.39 -10.25 18.36
N TYR A 19 -12.34 -9.47 18.08
CA TYR A 19 -11.04 -9.62 18.72
C TYR A 19 -10.65 -8.32 19.41
N GLU A 20 -10.23 -8.42 20.66
CA GLU A 20 -9.73 -7.30 21.45
C GLU A 20 -8.30 -7.59 21.89
N ILE A 21 -7.39 -6.62 21.72
CA ILE A 21 -6.01 -6.76 22.16
C ILE A 21 -5.94 -6.76 23.70
N THR A 22 -5.28 -7.76 24.27
CA THR A 22 -5.07 -7.82 25.73
C THR A 22 -3.98 -6.85 26.16
N GLU A 23 -3.87 -6.58 27.45
CA GLU A 23 -2.73 -5.83 28.00
C GLU A 23 -1.39 -6.49 27.65
N TYR A 24 -1.34 -7.82 27.72
CA TYR A 24 -0.17 -8.59 27.28
C TYR A 24 0.10 -8.40 25.78
N GLY A 25 -0.94 -8.36 24.93
CA GLY A 25 -0.82 -8.05 23.52
C GLY A 25 -0.30 -6.64 23.24
N ARG A 26 -0.78 -5.62 23.98
CA ARG A 26 -0.30 -4.24 23.86
C ARG A 26 1.18 -4.13 24.22
N ALA A 27 1.60 -4.78 25.30
CA ALA A 27 3.01 -4.81 25.69
C ALA A 27 3.90 -5.45 24.61
N GLN A 28 3.47 -6.56 24.00
CA GLN A 28 4.21 -7.21 22.91
C GLN A 28 4.24 -6.36 21.63
N LEU A 29 3.13 -5.72 21.28
CA LEU A 29 3.07 -4.78 20.15
C LEU A 29 4.02 -3.60 20.37
N HIS A 30 4.06 -3.05 21.58
CA HIS A 30 4.97 -1.96 21.93
C HIS A 30 6.44 -2.39 21.79
N THR A 31 6.81 -3.56 22.32
CA THR A 31 8.17 -4.10 22.16
C THR A 31 8.53 -4.21 20.68
N TRP A 32 7.66 -4.80 19.86
CA TRP A 32 7.89 -4.95 18.43
C TRP A 32 8.01 -3.61 17.69
N LEU A 33 7.18 -2.61 18.03
CA LEU A 33 7.27 -1.27 17.44
C LEU A 33 8.59 -0.55 17.78
N ALA A 34 9.18 -0.85 18.93
CA ALA A 34 10.44 -0.28 19.38
C ALA A 34 11.67 -1.02 18.83
N GLU A 35 11.48 -2.19 18.21
CA GLU A 35 12.59 -2.93 17.58
C GLU A 35 13.08 -2.20 16.33
N PRO A 36 14.38 -1.90 16.23
CA PRO A 36 14.91 -1.17 15.08
C PRO A 36 14.94 -2.06 13.84
N LEU A 37 14.57 -1.48 12.70
CA LEU A 37 14.82 -2.09 11.39
C LEU A 37 16.30 -1.85 11.03
N THR A 38 17.12 -2.89 11.09
CA THR A 38 18.57 -2.82 10.82
C THR A 38 18.93 -3.18 9.38
N GLU A 39 17.97 -3.66 8.60
CA GLU A 39 18.17 -4.11 7.23
C GLU A 39 17.07 -3.58 6.32
N LEU A 40 17.44 -3.33 5.06
CA LEU A 40 16.46 -3.04 4.02
C LEU A 40 15.62 -4.29 3.76
N GLN A 41 14.31 -4.12 3.82
CA GLN A 41 13.39 -5.21 3.54
C GLN A 41 13.41 -5.55 2.04
N PRO A 42 13.50 -6.83 1.66
CA PRO A 42 13.44 -7.24 0.26
C PRO A 42 12.12 -6.80 -0.38
N HIS A 43 12.22 -6.02 -1.44
CA HIS A 43 11.06 -5.59 -2.23
C HIS A 43 10.95 -6.45 -3.49
N LYS A 44 9.82 -7.13 -3.66
CA LYS A 44 9.59 -8.08 -4.77
C LYS A 44 8.66 -7.46 -5.80
N GLU A 45 9.23 -7.04 -6.93
CA GLU A 45 8.49 -6.47 -8.04
C GLU A 45 8.34 -7.44 -9.20
N LEU A 46 7.13 -7.99 -9.35
CA LEU A 46 6.83 -9.01 -10.36
C LEU A 46 6.94 -8.46 -11.79
N LEU A 47 6.61 -7.18 -11.99
CA LEU A 47 6.74 -6.53 -13.29
C LEU A 47 8.20 -6.47 -13.75
N LEU A 48 9.11 -6.09 -12.86
CA LEU A 48 10.55 -6.03 -13.16
C LEU A 48 11.09 -7.42 -13.52
N LEU A 49 10.68 -8.46 -12.80
CA LEU A 49 11.05 -9.83 -13.11
C LEU A 49 10.55 -10.25 -14.51
N LYS A 50 9.30 -9.94 -14.85
CA LYS A 50 8.75 -10.24 -16.19
C LYS A 50 9.48 -9.45 -17.28
N LEU A 51 9.72 -8.16 -17.06
CA LEU A 51 10.40 -7.29 -18.02
C LEU A 51 11.83 -7.76 -18.30
N PHE A 52 12.56 -8.22 -17.28
CA PHE A 52 13.92 -8.75 -17.41
C PHE A 52 14.01 -9.91 -18.41
N PHE A 53 12.97 -10.77 -18.47
CA PHE A 53 12.91 -11.91 -19.38
C PHE A 53 12.03 -11.67 -20.62
N ALA A 54 11.64 -10.42 -20.89
CA ALA A 54 10.66 -10.11 -21.94
C ALA A 54 11.26 -10.06 -23.36
N ALA A 55 12.59 -10.17 -23.51
CA ALA A 55 13.27 -10.07 -24.81
C ALA A 55 12.71 -10.99 -25.93
N PRO A 56 12.22 -12.21 -25.66
CA PRO A 56 11.61 -13.06 -26.70
C PRO A 56 10.20 -12.64 -27.16
N LEU A 57 9.57 -11.66 -26.51
CA LEU A 57 8.21 -11.21 -26.83
C LEU A 57 8.22 -10.15 -27.94
N GLU A 58 7.11 -10.06 -28.66
CA GLU A 58 6.85 -8.96 -29.59
C GLU A 58 6.80 -7.61 -28.87
N LYS A 59 7.34 -6.56 -29.51
CA LYS A 59 7.37 -5.18 -28.98
C LYS A 59 6.02 -4.74 -28.41
N GLU A 60 4.94 -4.95 -29.15
CA GLU A 60 3.60 -4.53 -28.74
C GLU A 60 3.05 -5.29 -27.53
N ALA A 61 3.46 -6.55 -27.33
CA ALA A 61 3.07 -7.30 -26.13
C ALA A 61 3.73 -6.69 -24.87
N ILE A 62 4.99 -6.28 -24.98
CA ILE A 62 5.73 -5.60 -23.90
C ILE A 62 5.09 -4.24 -23.61
N LEU A 63 4.87 -3.43 -24.64
CA LEU A 63 4.26 -2.09 -24.49
C LEU A 63 2.84 -2.15 -23.91
N THR A 64 2.03 -3.14 -24.33
CA THR A 64 0.69 -3.34 -23.78
C THR A 64 0.74 -3.61 -22.28
N GLN A 65 1.64 -4.48 -21.83
CA GLN A 65 1.81 -4.77 -20.41
C GLN A 65 2.26 -3.52 -19.64
N LEU A 66 3.24 -2.76 -20.14
CA LEU A 66 3.75 -1.56 -19.46
C LEU A 66 2.68 -0.46 -19.37
N ARG A 67 1.93 -0.20 -20.45
CA ARG A 67 0.83 0.78 -20.45
C ARG A 67 -0.28 0.39 -19.48
N LEU A 68 -0.63 -0.90 -19.41
CA LEU A 68 -1.61 -1.39 -18.43
C LEU A 68 -1.14 -1.14 -16.98
N GLN A 69 0.13 -1.43 -16.69
CA GLN A 69 0.67 -1.19 -15.34
C GLN A 69 0.70 0.30 -15.02
N ARG A 70 1.05 1.14 -16.00
CA ARG A 70 1.06 2.60 -15.83
C ARG A 70 -0.32 3.11 -15.43
N ASP A 71 -1.37 2.68 -16.12
CA ASP A 71 -2.74 3.08 -15.81
C ASP A 71 -3.17 2.63 -14.41
N LEU A 72 -2.72 1.45 -13.95
CA LEU A 72 -2.99 0.96 -12.60
C LEU A 72 -2.30 1.81 -11.53
N HIS A 73 -1.01 2.11 -11.69
CA HIS A 73 -0.27 2.98 -10.78
C HIS A 73 -0.85 4.40 -10.76
N GLN A 74 -1.29 4.95 -11.90
CA GLN A 74 -1.96 6.26 -11.95
C GLN A 74 -3.28 6.26 -11.16
N ARG A 75 -4.09 5.21 -11.27
CA ARG A 75 -5.33 5.07 -10.49
C ARG A 75 -5.00 4.97 -8.99
N GLN A 76 -4.00 4.19 -8.62
CA GLN A 76 -3.60 4.03 -7.23
C GLN A 76 -3.05 5.33 -6.63
N ALA A 77 -2.26 6.09 -7.38
CA ALA A 77 -1.82 7.44 -6.98
C ALA A 77 -3.01 8.37 -6.71
N ALA A 78 -4.04 8.33 -7.56
CA ALA A 78 -5.25 9.13 -7.38
C ALA A 78 -6.04 8.74 -6.13
N VAL A 79 -6.11 7.44 -5.80
CA VAL A 79 -6.74 6.95 -4.55
C VAL A 79 -6.01 7.53 -3.34
N TYR A 80 -4.67 7.46 -3.30
CA TYR A 80 -3.91 8.04 -2.19
C TYR A 80 -4.08 9.56 -2.09
N ARG A 81 -4.03 10.27 -3.22
CA ARG A 81 -4.12 11.73 -3.28
C ARG A 81 -5.48 12.25 -2.82
N ASN A 82 -6.54 11.54 -3.16
CA ASN A 82 -7.91 12.02 -2.99
C ASN A 82 -8.64 11.28 -1.87
N GLU A 83 -8.89 9.99 -2.04
CA GLU A 83 -9.78 9.20 -1.17
C GLU A 83 -9.17 8.99 0.21
N THR A 84 -7.95 8.44 0.27
CA THR A 84 -7.29 8.18 1.56
C THR A 84 -7.00 9.48 2.29
N LYS A 85 -6.61 10.54 1.57
CA LYS A 85 -6.37 11.86 2.15
C LYS A 85 -7.66 12.44 2.77
N ALA A 86 -8.78 12.35 2.08
CA ALA A 86 -10.07 12.82 2.59
C ALA A 86 -10.52 12.03 3.83
N ILE A 87 -10.25 10.72 3.89
CA ILE A 87 -10.52 9.90 5.07
C ILE A 87 -9.70 10.38 6.27
N LEU A 88 -8.39 10.59 6.09
CA LEU A 88 -7.51 11.07 7.18
C LEU A 88 -7.92 12.46 7.66
N GLN A 89 -8.29 13.37 6.76
CA GLN A 89 -8.78 14.69 7.12
C GLN A 89 -10.07 14.64 7.96
N LYS A 90 -11.00 13.75 7.61
CA LYS A 90 -12.23 13.53 8.40
C LYS A 90 -11.91 12.96 9.78
N LEU A 91 -11.01 11.99 9.86
CA LEU A 91 -10.58 11.42 11.14
C LEU A 91 -9.93 12.48 12.02
N ALA A 92 -9.09 13.35 11.44
CA ALA A 92 -8.46 14.45 12.15
C ALA A 92 -9.46 15.47 12.71
N ALA A 93 -10.50 15.79 11.96
CA ALA A 93 -11.53 16.71 12.41
C ALA A 93 -12.37 16.13 13.56
N SER A 94 -12.63 14.82 13.53
CA SER A 94 -13.51 14.17 14.50
C SER A 94 -12.81 13.60 15.74
N ASN A 95 -11.48 13.43 15.71
CA ASN A 95 -10.72 12.76 16.77
C ASN A 95 -9.41 13.54 17.10
N PRO A 96 -9.51 14.71 17.76
CA PRO A 96 -8.32 15.52 18.07
C PRO A 96 -7.27 14.80 18.90
N GLU A 97 -7.66 13.81 19.71
CA GLU A 97 -6.77 13.00 20.53
C GLU A 97 -5.82 12.11 19.73
N LEU A 98 -6.13 11.85 18.44
CA LEU A 98 -5.32 11.02 17.55
C LEU A 98 -4.31 11.83 16.73
N GLU A 99 -4.04 13.10 17.08
CA GLU A 99 -3.18 14.00 16.31
C GLU A 99 -1.85 13.36 15.86
N LYS A 100 -1.17 12.68 16.78
CA LYS A 100 0.10 12.00 16.49
C LYS A 100 -0.08 10.81 15.54
N ASP A 101 -1.11 10.01 15.75
CA ASP A 101 -1.39 8.86 14.90
C ASP A 101 -1.72 9.31 13.47
N ILE A 102 -2.57 10.34 13.33
CA ILE A 102 -2.92 10.93 12.05
C ILE A 102 -1.69 11.47 11.32
N LEU A 103 -0.78 12.13 12.03
CA LEU A 103 0.48 12.60 11.44
C LEU A 103 1.28 11.44 10.86
N LEU A 104 1.41 10.33 11.60
CA LEU A 104 2.12 9.14 11.14
C LEU A 104 1.39 8.44 9.98
N TRP A 105 0.06 8.39 10.01
CA TRP A 105 -0.76 7.84 8.93
C TRP A 105 -0.70 8.69 7.66
N GLU A 106 -0.61 10.01 7.78
CA GLU A 106 -0.40 10.89 6.63
C GLU A 106 0.99 10.67 6.02
N ALA A 107 2.02 10.45 6.84
CA ALA A 107 3.35 10.12 6.35
C ALA A 107 3.36 8.80 5.56
N THR A 108 2.66 7.76 6.05
CA THR A 108 2.56 6.47 5.33
C THR A 108 1.72 6.59 4.06
N ARG A 109 0.60 7.33 4.09
CA ARG A 109 -0.19 7.65 2.89
C ARG A 109 0.65 8.37 1.84
N ARG A 110 1.41 9.39 2.24
CA ARG A 110 2.23 10.18 1.32
C ARG A 110 3.34 9.35 0.70
N PHE A 111 3.95 8.44 1.46
CA PHE A 111 4.89 7.45 0.91
C PHE A 111 4.23 6.64 -0.22
N GLY A 112 3.03 6.10 0.02
CA GLY A 112 2.27 5.39 -1.01
C GLY A 112 2.05 6.23 -2.27
N GLU A 113 1.57 7.47 -2.12
CA GLU A 113 1.39 8.39 -3.25
C GLU A 113 2.69 8.62 -4.04
N MET A 114 3.80 8.90 -3.35
CA MET A 114 5.10 9.12 -3.99
C MET A 114 5.63 7.87 -4.69
N PHE A 115 5.40 6.70 -4.11
CA PHE A 115 5.80 5.42 -4.70
C PHE A 115 5.05 5.18 -6.01
N GLU A 116 3.74 5.41 -6.04
CA GLU A 116 2.96 5.29 -7.28
C GLU A 116 3.38 6.32 -8.34
N GLU A 117 3.61 7.57 -7.94
CA GLU A 117 4.11 8.63 -8.82
C GLU A 117 5.46 8.27 -9.47
N MET A 118 6.37 7.71 -8.67
CA MET A 118 7.67 7.23 -9.12
C MET A 118 7.53 6.07 -10.13
N ASN A 119 6.63 5.11 -9.88
CA ASN A 119 6.38 4.01 -10.81
C ASN A 119 5.82 4.49 -12.14
N VAL A 120 4.88 5.45 -12.13
CA VAL A 120 4.34 6.05 -13.36
C VAL A 120 5.45 6.72 -14.17
N ALA A 121 6.33 7.48 -13.52
CA ALA A 121 7.44 8.14 -14.19
C ALA A 121 8.41 7.13 -14.82
N TRP A 122 8.78 6.07 -14.09
CA TRP A 122 9.64 5.00 -14.60
C TRP A 122 9.00 4.25 -15.77
N LEU A 123 7.69 3.99 -15.72
CA LEU A 123 6.95 3.35 -16.80
C LEU A 123 6.91 4.22 -18.05
N ASP A 124 6.68 5.52 -17.91
CA ASP A 124 6.73 6.48 -19.02
C ASP A 124 8.11 6.49 -19.70
N GLU A 125 9.19 6.53 -18.90
CA GLU A 125 10.56 6.46 -19.42
C GLU A 125 10.82 5.15 -20.16
N THR A 126 10.40 4.03 -19.58
CA THR A 126 10.65 2.69 -20.13
C THR A 126 9.86 2.46 -21.41
N ILE A 127 8.60 2.91 -21.46
CA ILE A 127 7.76 2.86 -22.67
C ILE A 127 8.43 3.65 -23.79
N ALA A 128 8.84 4.89 -23.53
CA ALA A 128 9.52 5.72 -24.53
C ALA A 128 10.83 5.09 -25.03
N MET A 129 11.59 4.46 -24.13
CA MET A 129 12.82 3.74 -24.48
C MET A 129 12.57 2.58 -25.45
N ILE A 130 11.54 1.78 -25.21
CA ILE A 130 11.19 0.62 -26.05
C ILE A 130 10.60 1.09 -27.37
N GLU A 131 9.74 2.10 -27.36
CA GLU A 131 9.17 2.70 -28.56
C GLU A 131 10.25 3.19 -29.54
N ALA A 132 11.33 3.76 -29.03
CA ALA A 132 12.42 4.32 -29.83
C ALA A 132 13.43 3.29 -30.36
N LYS A 133 13.61 2.15 -29.70
CA LYS A 133 14.72 1.20 -29.98
C LYS A 133 14.30 -0.13 -30.60
N PHE A 134 13.07 -0.57 -30.35
CA PHE A 134 12.54 -1.82 -30.88
C PHE A 134 11.81 -1.60 -32.21
#